data_AF-A0A0L6W9T9-F1
#
_entry.id   AF-A0A0L6W9T9-F1
#
_cell.length_a   1.000
_cell.length_b   1.000
_cell.length_c   1.000
_cell.angle_alpha   90.00
_cell.angle_beta   90.00
_cell.angle_gamma   90.00
#
_symmetry.space_group_name_H-M   'P 1'
#
loop_
_entity.id
_entity.type
_entity.pdbx_description
1 polymer ?
#
loop_
_entity_poly.entity_id
_entity_poly.type
_entity_poly.pdbx_seq_one_letter_code
_entity_poly.pdbx_strand_id
1 'polypeptide(L)'
;MCCLQGQVNLPRLRDAPADLLNLLHGHHPLSDTFKTSIHQYNAAFAFTSLGVKIDHAITNAPGPYSFRINGELHHLTGALLPIEGHLPVYAQLYFYDQNQQLAFHQYNNSRLDSQIMASLQDMLARVNPFIDLYKQARQIMGEVPEGQPQRLSVNLTADFVAAVIPGDGSEEQSNHCDIVLHLHGGELKQISHLHPYYTPLHYTIIFPTGEPGYYINILARHGPQGQQRTNKVSETSYYAYRLQQRTLEFNAALLWSGRLFRQYVVDAWASIEQTKLNWVWHNQKKIRAEVYQGVVDAAAGDEEVTPQSHCVILPSSHTGSE
;
A
#
# COMPACT_ATOMS: atom_id res chain seq x y z
N MET A 1 10.41 22.94 7.23
CA MET A 1 9.17 22.60 6.50
C MET A 1 8.62 21.19 6.78
N CYS A 2 9.23 20.34 7.62
CA CYS A 2 8.76 18.95 7.83
C CYS A 2 7.59 18.76 8.81
N CYS A 3 7.49 19.59 9.85
CA CYS A 3 6.46 19.41 10.89
C CYS A 3 5.35 20.47 10.85
N LEU A 4 5.27 21.28 9.79
CA LEU A 4 4.34 22.42 9.69
C LEU A 4 4.31 23.28 10.98
N GLN A 5 5.49 23.74 11.41
CA GLN A 5 5.67 24.47 12.69
C GLN A 5 5.18 23.70 13.94
N GLY A 6 5.38 22.37 13.97
CA GLY A 6 5.02 21.52 15.11
C GLY A 6 3.59 20.96 15.07
N GLN A 7 2.80 21.33 14.06
CA GLN A 7 1.44 20.83 13.89
C GLN A 7 1.38 19.36 13.45
N VAL A 8 2.43 18.87 12.78
CA VAL A 8 2.56 17.45 12.42
C VAL A 8 3.52 16.78 13.39
N ASN A 9 3.00 15.86 14.19
CA ASN A 9 3.77 15.08 15.15
C ASN A 9 3.22 13.65 15.17
N LEU A 10 3.83 12.79 14.36
CA LEU A 10 3.42 11.39 14.20
C LEU A 10 4.12 10.49 15.24
N PRO A 11 3.48 9.37 15.63
CA PRO A 11 4.15 8.34 16.42
C PRO A 11 5.44 7.88 15.76
N ARG A 12 6.46 7.60 16.57
CA ARG A 12 7.77 7.16 16.06
C ARG A 12 7.64 5.80 15.37
N LEU A 13 8.37 5.61 14.27
CA LEU A 13 8.58 4.28 13.71
C LEU A 13 9.37 3.43 14.71
N ARG A 14 9.04 2.13 14.80
CA ARG A 14 9.80 1.22 15.66
C ARG A 14 11.12 0.84 14.98
N ASP A 15 12.07 0.43 15.80
CA ASP A 15 13.32 -0.13 15.33
C ASP A 15 13.05 -1.40 14.53
N ALA A 16 13.76 -1.58 13.41
CA ALA A 16 13.69 -2.82 12.67
C ALA A 16 14.23 -3.98 13.54
N PRO A 17 13.66 -5.19 13.43
CA PRO A 17 14.20 -6.37 14.10
C PRO A 17 15.67 -6.59 13.76
N ALA A 18 16.46 -7.10 14.71
CA ALA A 18 17.92 -7.21 14.58
C ALA A 18 18.35 -7.98 13.31
N ASP A 19 17.61 -9.03 12.93
CA ASP A 19 17.84 -9.82 11.72
C ASP A 19 17.85 -8.91 10.47
N LEU A 20 16.82 -8.07 10.33
CA LEU A 20 16.66 -7.13 9.22
C LEU A 20 17.63 -5.96 9.34
N LEU A 21 17.83 -5.43 10.55
CA LEU A 21 18.71 -4.28 10.79
C LEU A 21 20.15 -4.59 10.38
N ASN A 22 20.65 -5.80 10.69
CA ASN A 22 21.99 -6.23 10.29
C ASN A 22 22.15 -6.29 8.76
N LEU A 23 21.13 -6.78 8.04
CA LEU A 23 21.11 -6.78 6.57
C LEU A 23 21.06 -5.35 6.00
N LEU A 24 20.27 -4.46 6.61
CA LEU A 24 20.10 -3.07 6.18
C LEU A 24 21.35 -2.21 6.44
N HIS A 25 22.03 -2.41 7.57
CA HIS A 25 23.21 -1.64 7.93
C HIS A 25 24.51 -2.16 7.29
N GLY A 26 24.49 -3.36 6.69
CA GLY A 26 25.70 -3.94 6.10
C GLY A 26 26.54 -4.77 7.08
N HIS A 27 25.97 -5.17 8.21
CA HIS A 27 26.65 -5.96 9.24
C HIS A 27 26.51 -7.47 9.05
N HIS A 28 25.75 -7.90 8.04
CA HIS A 28 25.59 -9.31 7.68
C HIS A 28 26.37 -9.66 6.39
N PRO A 29 26.99 -10.85 6.26
CA PRO A 29 27.73 -11.24 5.04
C PRO A 29 26.91 -11.19 3.75
N LEU A 30 25.59 -11.41 3.86
CA LEU A 30 24.65 -11.37 2.72
C LEU A 30 23.99 -9.99 2.51
N SER A 31 24.47 -8.94 3.17
CA SER A 31 23.83 -7.61 3.11
C SER A 31 23.76 -7.05 1.68
N ASP A 32 24.83 -7.19 0.89
CA ASP A 32 24.84 -6.68 -0.48
C ASP A 32 23.89 -7.45 -1.39
N THR A 33 23.83 -8.78 -1.22
CA THR A 33 22.85 -9.65 -1.87
C THR A 33 21.42 -9.22 -1.54
N PHE A 34 21.14 -9.00 -0.25
CA PHE A 34 19.84 -8.53 0.21
C PHE A 34 19.48 -7.16 -0.36
N LYS A 35 20.35 -6.16 -0.22
CA LYS A 35 20.10 -4.78 -0.68
C LYS A 35 19.91 -4.69 -2.18
N THR A 36 20.59 -5.53 -2.96
CA THR A 36 20.44 -5.56 -4.42
C THR A 36 19.06 -6.06 -4.83
N SER A 37 18.52 -7.05 -4.13
CA SER A 37 17.24 -7.71 -4.42
C SER A 37 16.12 -7.36 -3.43
N ILE A 38 16.26 -6.30 -2.64
CA ILE A 38 15.32 -5.96 -1.54
C ILE A 38 13.87 -5.80 -2.00
N HIS A 39 13.65 -5.32 -3.24
CA HIS A 39 12.31 -5.27 -3.84
C HIS A 39 11.69 -6.64 -4.03
N GLN A 40 12.49 -7.62 -4.46
CA GLN A 40 12.03 -8.98 -4.73
C GLN A 40 11.74 -9.70 -3.41
N TYR A 41 12.58 -9.51 -2.37
CA TYR A 41 12.25 -9.99 -1.03
C TYR A 41 10.98 -9.35 -0.49
N ASN A 42 10.80 -8.03 -0.64
CA ASN A 42 9.57 -7.37 -0.21
C ASN A 42 8.34 -7.91 -0.95
N ALA A 43 8.44 -8.07 -2.27
CA ALA A 43 7.35 -8.62 -3.08
C ALA A 43 7.02 -10.07 -2.68
N ALA A 44 8.03 -10.89 -2.35
CA ALA A 44 7.82 -12.25 -1.87
C ALA A 44 6.98 -12.25 -0.58
N PHE A 45 7.28 -11.35 0.37
CA PHE A 45 6.60 -11.25 1.65
C PHE A 45 5.41 -10.27 1.67
N ALA A 46 5.02 -9.66 0.56
CA ALA A 46 3.89 -8.74 0.53
C ALA A 46 2.56 -9.50 0.69
N PHE A 47 1.61 -8.91 1.42
CA PHE A 47 0.24 -9.45 1.53
C PHE A 47 -0.60 -9.06 0.30
N THR A 48 -0.28 -7.91 -0.29
CA THR A 48 -1.00 -7.34 -1.43
C THR A 48 -0.14 -7.31 -2.68
N SER A 49 -0.78 -7.54 -3.82
CA SER A 49 -0.15 -7.33 -5.13
C SER A 49 -0.31 -5.87 -5.57
N LEU A 50 0.49 -5.46 -6.55
CA LEU A 50 0.38 -4.14 -7.16
C LEU A 50 -0.57 -4.20 -8.36
N GLY A 51 -1.66 -3.46 -8.31
CA GLY A 51 -2.60 -3.24 -9.41
C GLY A 51 -2.20 -2.01 -10.22
N VAL A 52 -1.31 -2.19 -11.19
CA VAL A 52 -0.93 -1.15 -12.15
C VAL A 52 -0.98 -1.73 -13.56
N LYS A 53 -1.52 -0.97 -14.52
CA LYS A 53 -1.33 -1.27 -15.94
C LYS A 53 0.09 -0.89 -16.35
N ILE A 54 0.98 -1.88 -16.39
CA ILE A 54 2.38 -1.68 -16.77
C ILE A 54 2.46 -1.52 -18.29
N ASP A 55 3.01 -0.40 -18.75
CA ASP A 55 3.34 -0.21 -20.15
C ASP A 55 4.71 -0.82 -20.46
N HIS A 56 4.67 -2.07 -20.95
CA HIS A 56 5.88 -2.84 -21.27
C HIS A 56 6.69 -2.27 -22.45
N ALA A 57 6.10 -1.41 -23.28
CA ALA A 57 6.83 -0.75 -24.37
C ALA A 57 7.88 0.24 -23.85
N ILE A 58 7.68 0.76 -22.64
CA ILE A 58 8.55 1.76 -22.02
C ILE A 58 9.53 1.11 -21.05
N THR A 59 9.09 0.12 -20.27
CA THR A 59 9.98 -0.56 -19.32
C THR A 59 11.10 -1.32 -20.00
N ASN A 60 10.91 -1.73 -21.27
CA ASN A 60 11.90 -2.45 -22.07
C ASN A 60 12.64 -1.56 -23.09
N ALA A 61 12.44 -0.23 -23.03
CA ALA A 61 13.10 0.69 -23.95
C ALA A 61 14.61 0.82 -23.63
N PRO A 62 15.49 1.02 -24.64
CA PRO A 62 16.89 1.31 -24.41
C PRO A 62 17.06 2.65 -23.66
N GLY A 63 17.65 2.63 -22.46
CA GLY A 63 17.86 3.82 -21.64
C GLY A 63 17.72 3.55 -20.14
N PRO A 64 17.70 4.59 -19.29
CA PRO A 64 17.41 4.44 -17.86
C PRO A 64 16.05 3.75 -17.66
N TYR A 65 15.99 2.78 -16.73
CA TYR A 65 14.76 2.08 -16.41
C TYR A 65 13.65 3.08 -16.08
N SER A 66 12.59 3.04 -16.87
CA SER A 66 11.46 3.97 -16.81
C SER A 66 10.17 3.19 -16.58
N PHE A 67 9.41 3.58 -15.58
CA PHE A 67 8.13 2.96 -15.21
C PHE A 67 7.02 4.00 -15.41
N ARG A 68 6.01 3.66 -16.22
CA ARG A 68 4.84 4.53 -16.47
C ARG A 68 3.61 3.90 -15.84
N ILE A 69 2.91 4.71 -15.05
CA ILE A 69 1.62 4.36 -14.44
C ILE A 69 0.55 5.17 -15.18
N ASN A 70 -0.45 4.48 -15.73
CA ASN A 70 -1.64 5.11 -16.29
C ASN A 70 -2.84 4.79 -15.40
N GLY A 71 -3.53 5.83 -14.93
CA GLY A 71 -4.62 5.71 -13.97
C GLY A 71 -4.13 5.75 -12.53
N GLU A 72 -4.89 5.12 -11.64
CA GLU A 72 -4.63 5.10 -10.20
C GLU A 72 -3.70 3.94 -9.81
N LEU A 73 -2.88 4.13 -8.76
CA LEU A 73 -2.03 3.07 -8.21
C LEU A 73 -2.77 2.37 -7.08
N HIS A 74 -2.97 1.06 -7.22
CA HIS A 74 -3.75 0.28 -6.28
C HIS A 74 -2.96 -0.87 -5.70
N HIS A 75 -3.15 -1.12 -4.41
CA HIS A 75 -2.78 -2.39 -3.81
C HIS A 75 -3.98 -3.31 -3.85
N LEU A 76 -3.78 -4.48 -4.45
CA LEU A 76 -4.82 -5.45 -4.69
C LEU A 76 -4.70 -6.58 -3.68
N THR A 77 -5.85 -6.97 -3.14
CA THR A 77 -6.00 -8.17 -2.32
C THR A 77 -6.84 -9.17 -3.11
N GLY A 78 -6.27 -10.35 -3.32
CA GLY A 78 -6.95 -11.44 -4.03
C GLY A 78 -7.61 -12.44 -3.09
N ALA A 79 -8.13 -13.50 -3.69
CA ALA A 79 -8.60 -14.67 -2.95
C ALA A 79 -7.51 -15.23 -2.03
N LEU A 80 -7.92 -15.74 -0.87
CA LEU A 80 -7.05 -16.29 0.16
C LEU A 80 -6.57 -17.71 -0.13
N LEU A 81 -7.26 -18.41 -1.03
CA LEU A 81 -6.81 -19.70 -1.56
C LEU A 81 -6.39 -19.57 -3.02
N PRO A 82 -5.35 -20.31 -3.44
CA PRO A 82 -4.95 -20.35 -4.84
C PRO A 82 -6.06 -20.98 -5.69
N ILE A 83 -6.12 -20.55 -6.95
CA ILE A 83 -6.90 -21.25 -7.97
C ILE A 83 -6.34 -22.66 -8.12
N GLU A 84 -7.21 -23.65 -8.32
CA GLU A 84 -6.80 -25.05 -8.49
C GLU A 84 -5.71 -25.19 -9.56
N GLY A 85 -4.63 -25.91 -9.24
CA GLY A 85 -3.47 -26.08 -10.12
C GLY A 85 -2.44 -24.95 -10.10
N HIS A 86 -2.71 -23.83 -9.40
CA HIS A 86 -1.75 -22.74 -9.23
C HIS A 86 -1.07 -22.78 -7.85
N LEU A 87 0.17 -22.28 -7.79
CA LEU A 87 0.90 -22.13 -6.53
C LEU A 87 0.36 -20.92 -5.73
N PRO A 88 0.40 -20.99 -4.39
CA PRO A 88 0.00 -19.87 -3.55
C PRO A 88 0.94 -18.67 -3.73
N VAL A 89 0.36 -17.47 -3.69
CA VAL A 89 1.07 -16.18 -3.83
C VAL A 89 0.56 -15.14 -2.82
N TYR A 90 1.40 -14.17 -2.48
CA TYR A 90 1.08 -13.06 -1.57
C TYR A 90 0.46 -13.55 -0.25
N ALA A 91 -0.67 -12.95 0.17
CA ALA A 91 -1.41 -13.32 1.37
C ALA A 91 -1.76 -14.81 1.50
N GLN A 92 -1.92 -15.53 0.38
CA GLN A 92 -2.26 -16.97 0.38
C GLN A 92 -1.16 -17.80 1.04
N LEU A 93 0.09 -17.34 1.01
CA LEU A 93 1.22 -18.06 1.60
C LEU A 93 1.07 -18.20 3.13
N TYR A 94 0.42 -17.22 3.78
CA TYR A 94 0.22 -17.24 5.24
C TYR A 94 -0.89 -18.19 5.69
N PHE A 95 -1.54 -18.88 4.73
CA PHE A 95 -2.49 -19.96 5.00
C PHE A 95 -1.81 -21.31 5.08
N TYR A 96 -0.48 -21.40 4.96
CA TYR A 96 0.24 -22.66 5.06
C TYR A 96 1.03 -22.73 6.35
N ASP A 97 1.47 -23.93 6.75
CA ASP A 97 2.42 -24.05 7.85
C ASP A 97 3.77 -23.42 7.46
N GLN A 98 4.62 -23.15 8.46
CA GLN A 98 5.87 -22.41 8.24
C GLN A 98 6.83 -23.10 7.26
N ASN A 99 6.84 -24.44 7.21
CA ASN A 99 7.71 -25.19 6.31
C ASN A 99 7.20 -25.15 4.87
N GLN A 100 5.90 -25.36 4.69
CA GLN A 100 5.22 -25.24 3.40
C GLN A 100 5.35 -23.81 2.86
N GLN A 101 5.09 -22.81 3.71
CA GLN A 101 5.25 -21.39 3.38
C GLN A 101 6.67 -21.11 2.87
N LEU A 102 7.70 -21.58 3.57
CA LEU A 102 9.10 -21.37 3.16
C LEU A 102 9.39 -22.03 1.81
N ALA A 103 8.92 -23.27 1.62
CA ALA A 103 9.10 -24.00 0.38
C ALA A 103 8.47 -23.26 -0.80
N PHE A 104 7.26 -22.73 -0.63
CA PHE A 104 6.60 -21.91 -1.65
C PHE A 104 7.34 -20.59 -1.91
N HIS A 105 7.80 -19.88 -0.87
CA HIS A 105 8.61 -18.67 -1.04
C HIS A 105 9.87 -18.93 -1.85
N GLN A 106 10.61 -19.99 -1.52
CA GLN A 106 11.84 -20.36 -2.20
C GLN A 106 11.59 -20.83 -3.64
N TYR A 107 10.52 -21.60 -3.86
CA TYR A 107 10.15 -22.06 -5.20
C TYR A 107 9.75 -20.90 -6.11
N ASN A 108 8.85 -20.03 -5.63
CA ASN A 108 8.38 -18.86 -6.38
C ASN A 108 9.49 -17.83 -6.63
N ASN A 109 10.54 -17.83 -5.79
CA ASN A 109 11.64 -16.87 -5.84
C ASN A 109 13.01 -17.55 -5.93
N SER A 110 13.16 -18.51 -6.86
CA SER A 110 14.37 -19.33 -7.04
C SER A 110 15.67 -18.56 -7.31
N ARG A 111 15.59 -17.27 -7.63
CA ARG A 111 16.74 -16.37 -7.83
C ARG A 111 17.18 -15.65 -6.55
N LEU A 112 16.40 -15.75 -5.48
CA LEU A 112 16.70 -15.15 -4.19
C LEU A 112 17.49 -16.12 -3.31
N ASP A 113 18.27 -15.55 -2.39
CA ASP A 113 19.06 -16.29 -1.44
C ASP A 113 18.15 -16.98 -0.41
N SER A 114 18.28 -18.30 -0.32
CA SER A 114 17.43 -19.14 0.52
C SER A 114 17.63 -18.90 2.01
N GLN A 115 18.84 -18.51 2.44
CA GLN A 115 19.17 -18.21 3.82
C GLN A 115 18.54 -16.87 4.23
N ILE A 116 18.62 -15.85 3.37
CA ILE A 116 17.92 -14.58 3.59
C ILE A 116 16.41 -14.84 3.66
N MET A 117 15.85 -15.61 2.74
CA MET A 117 14.42 -15.93 2.72
C MET A 117 13.95 -16.58 4.02
N ALA A 118 14.67 -17.61 4.50
CA ALA A 118 14.35 -18.28 5.75
C ALA A 118 14.43 -17.32 6.95
N SER A 119 15.51 -16.53 7.03
CA SER A 119 15.71 -15.56 8.11
C SER A 119 14.61 -14.49 8.14
N LEU A 120 14.22 -13.95 6.97
CA LEU A 120 13.14 -12.97 6.86
C LEU A 120 11.78 -13.58 7.21
N GLN A 121 11.49 -14.80 6.77
CA GLN A 121 10.24 -15.48 7.12
C GLN A 121 10.14 -15.68 8.64
N ASP A 122 11.19 -16.21 9.25
CA ASP A 122 11.22 -16.45 10.69
C ASP A 122 11.10 -15.15 11.47
N MET A 123 11.75 -14.08 11.00
CA MET A 123 11.64 -12.75 11.58
C MET A 123 10.21 -12.23 11.48
N LEU A 124 9.61 -12.21 10.29
CA LEU A 124 8.26 -11.69 10.08
C LEU A 124 7.22 -12.49 10.87
N ALA A 125 7.35 -13.82 10.92
CA ALA A 125 6.47 -14.67 11.70
C ALA A 125 6.50 -14.35 13.21
N ARG A 126 7.59 -13.78 13.73
CA ARG A 126 7.68 -13.36 15.13
C ARG A 126 7.11 -11.98 15.41
N VAL A 127 7.17 -11.05 14.44
CA VAL A 127 6.94 -9.62 14.71
C VAL A 127 5.80 -8.99 13.92
N ASN A 128 5.37 -9.61 12.83
CA ASN A 128 4.37 -9.04 11.94
C ASN A 128 2.96 -9.48 12.38
N PRO A 129 2.12 -8.56 12.87
CA PRO A 129 0.81 -8.91 13.42
C PRO A 129 -0.17 -9.44 12.37
N PHE A 130 0.04 -9.11 11.08
CA PHE A 130 -0.83 -9.58 10.02
C PHE A 130 -0.62 -11.07 9.75
N ILE A 131 0.56 -11.64 9.98
CA ILE A 131 0.76 -13.08 9.77
C ILE A 131 -0.15 -13.89 10.69
N ASP A 132 -0.21 -13.53 11.97
CA ASP A 132 -1.08 -14.20 12.93
C ASP A 132 -2.55 -13.96 12.62
N LEU A 133 -2.90 -12.78 12.13
CA LEU A 133 -4.26 -12.48 11.66
C LEU A 133 -4.70 -13.43 10.56
N TYR A 134 -3.88 -13.64 9.53
CA TYR A 134 -4.20 -14.53 8.41
C TYR A 134 -4.23 -16.00 8.84
N LYS A 135 -3.37 -16.41 9.80
CA LYS A 135 -3.43 -17.75 10.41
C LYS A 135 -4.70 -17.97 11.23
N GLN A 136 -5.12 -16.99 12.03
CA GLN A 136 -6.37 -17.05 12.79
C GLN A 136 -7.58 -17.10 11.85
N ALA A 137 -7.57 -16.27 10.81
CA ALA A 137 -8.60 -16.32 9.76
C ALA A 137 -8.73 -17.73 9.18
N ARG A 138 -7.61 -18.41 8.87
CA ARG A 138 -7.63 -19.80 8.40
C ARG A 138 -8.26 -20.76 9.41
N GLN A 139 -7.88 -20.67 10.69
CA GLN A 139 -8.41 -21.55 11.73
C GLN A 139 -9.92 -21.42 11.84
N ILE A 140 -10.42 -20.18 11.93
CA ILE A 140 -11.85 -19.91 12.03
C ILE A 140 -12.58 -20.44 10.78
N MET A 141 -11.99 -20.27 9.59
CA MET A 141 -12.61 -20.77 8.36
C MET A 141 -12.61 -22.28 8.22
N GLY A 142 -11.63 -22.99 8.79
CA GLY A 142 -11.64 -24.46 8.83
C GLY A 142 -12.73 -25.05 9.72
N GLU A 143 -13.32 -24.24 10.60
CA GLU A 143 -14.39 -24.64 11.53
C GLU A 143 -15.80 -24.30 11.00
N VAL A 144 -15.91 -23.54 9.91
CA VAL A 144 -17.20 -23.09 9.35
C VAL A 144 -17.68 -24.06 8.25
N PRO A 145 -18.90 -24.61 8.34
CA PRO A 145 -19.48 -25.45 7.28
C PRO A 145 -19.63 -24.70 5.95
N GLU A 146 -19.35 -25.38 4.83
CA GLU A 146 -19.56 -24.84 3.48
C GLU A 146 -21.00 -24.32 3.30
N GLY A 147 -21.15 -23.08 2.80
CA GLY A 147 -22.45 -22.52 2.38
C GLY A 147 -23.10 -21.50 3.32
N GLN A 148 -22.44 -21.01 4.37
CA GLN A 148 -22.92 -19.88 5.18
C GLN A 148 -22.02 -18.63 5.01
N PRO A 149 -22.56 -17.48 4.57
CA PRO A 149 -21.81 -16.23 4.53
C PRO A 149 -21.63 -15.70 5.95
N GLN A 150 -20.48 -15.97 6.57
CA GLN A 150 -20.11 -15.36 7.84
C GLN A 150 -19.06 -14.27 7.61
N ARG A 151 -19.44 -13.01 7.85
CA ARG A 151 -18.49 -11.90 7.97
C ARG A 151 -17.66 -12.09 9.23
N LEU A 152 -16.46 -12.63 9.08
CA LEU A 152 -15.53 -12.75 10.20
C LEU A 152 -14.81 -11.44 10.41
N SER A 153 -15.23 -10.71 11.44
CA SER A 153 -14.59 -9.47 11.89
C SER A 153 -13.35 -9.79 12.72
N VAL A 154 -12.17 -9.69 12.13
CA VAL A 154 -10.90 -9.82 12.85
C VAL A 154 -10.37 -8.43 13.18
N ASN A 155 -10.29 -8.11 14.48
CA ASN A 155 -9.80 -6.82 14.95
C ASN A 155 -8.29 -6.75 14.78
N LEU A 156 -7.83 -5.92 13.85
CA LEU A 156 -6.42 -5.56 13.69
C LEU A 156 -5.96 -4.63 14.82
N THR A 157 -6.85 -3.74 15.25
CA THR A 157 -6.77 -2.90 16.46
C THR A 157 -8.18 -2.61 16.97
N ALA A 158 -8.33 -1.78 18.01
CA ALA A 158 -9.63 -1.31 18.49
C ALA A 158 -10.46 -0.60 17.41
N ASP A 159 -9.81 -0.03 16.37
CA ASP A 159 -10.44 0.82 15.36
C ASP A 159 -10.51 0.18 13.96
N PHE A 160 -9.90 -0.99 13.73
CA PHE A 160 -9.80 -1.60 12.40
C PHE A 160 -10.23 -3.05 12.39
N VAL A 161 -11.21 -3.36 11.52
CA VAL A 161 -11.83 -4.67 11.40
C VAL A 161 -11.62 -5.21 9.98
N ALA A 162 -10.96 -6.35 9.85
CA ALA A 162 -10.93 -7.10 8.61
C ALA A 162 -12.15 -8.02 8.55
N ALA A 163 -12.85 -8.08 7.42
CA ALA A 163 -13.93 -9.03 7.20
C ALA A 163 -13.44 -10.15 6.27
N VAL A 164 -13.52 -11.41 6.71
CA VAL A 164 -13.38 -12.55 5.81
C VAL A 164 -14.77 -13.02 5.39
N ILE A 165 -14.98 -13.19 4.08
CA ILE A 165 -16.26 -13.60 3.50
C ILE A 165 -16.07 -14.99 2.85
N PRO A 166 -16.74 -16.04 3.36
CA PRO A 166 -16.83 -17.33 2.70
C PRO A 166 -17.78 -17.21 1.50
N GLY A 167 -17.25 -17.26 0.28
CA GLY A 167 -18.03 -17.15 -0.95
C GLY A 167 -17.13 -16.98 -2.17
N ASP A 168 -17.72 -16.97 -3.37
CA ASP A 168 -17.04 -16.84 -4.67
C ASP A 168 -16.77 -15.38 -5.10
N GLY A 169 -17.06 -14.43 -4.21
CA GLY A 169 -16.89 -12.99 -4.43
C GLY A 169 -18.11 -12.26 -5.00
N SER A 170 -19.27 -12.93 -5.13
CA SER A 170 -20.52 -12.34 -5.66
C SER A 170 -21.34 -11.51 -4.65
N GLU A 171 -20.93 -11.43 -3.38
CA GLU A 171 -21.70 -10.76 -2.31
C GLU A 171 -21.60 -9.23 -2.32
N GLU A 172 -22.73 -8.54 -2.07
CA GLU A 172 -22.79 -7.09 -1.88
C GLU A 172 -22.02 -6.64 -0.62
N GLN A 173 -21.08 -5.73 -0.84
CA GLN A 173 -20.21 -5.19 0.20
C GLN A 173 -20.98 -4.24 1.12
N SER A 174 -20.77 -4.37 2.43
CA SER A 174 -21.16 -3.33 3.38
C SER A 174 -20.13 -2.20 3.36
N ASN A 175 -20.59 -0.96 3.37
CA ASN A 175 -19.79 0.28 3.43
C ASN A 175 -18.94 0.44 4.72
N HIS A 176 -18.78 -0.62 5.53
CA HIS A 176 -18.19 -0.56 6.87
C HIS A 176 -17.03 -1.54 7.09
N CYS A 177 -16.55 -2.22 6.04
CA CYS A 177 -15.40 -3.12 6.13
C CYS A 177 -14.21 -2.52 5.38
N ASP A 178 -13.10 -2.33 6.09
CA ASP A 178 -11.93 -1.63 5.57
C ASP A 178 -11.01 -2.54 4.72
N ILE A 179 -10.99 -3.84 5.01
CA ILE A 179 -10.37 -4.89 4.19
C ILE A 179 -11.34 -6.07 4.10
N VAL A 180 -11.68 -6.46 2.87
CA VAL A 180 -12.51 -7.66 2.60
C VAL A 180 -11.63 -8.74 1.99
N LEU A 181 -11.54 -9.88 2.66
CA LEU A 181 -10.80 -11.05 2.19
C LEU A 181 -11.80 -12.12 1.72
N HIS A 182 -11.65 -12.62 0.49
CA HIS A 182 -12.47 -13.73 -0.01
C HIS A 182 -11.74 -15.06 0.15
N LEU A 183 -12.48 -16.10 0.48
CA LEU A 183 -11.91 -17.44 0.65
C LEU A 183 -11.57 -18.09 -0.71
N HIS A 184 -12.52 -18.14 -1.64
CA HIS A 184 -12.39 -18.75 -2.96
C HIS A 184 -12.81 -17.77 -4.05
N GLY A 185 -12.14 -17.80 -5.20
CA GLY A 185 -12.56 -16.99 -6.34
C GLY A 185 -12.68 -15.49 -6.03
N GLY A 186 -13.37 -14.77 -6.91
CA GLY A 186 -13.59 -13.33 -6.80
C GLY A 186 -12.52 -12.49 -7.49
N GLU A 187 -12.94 -11.32 -7.95
CA GLU A 187 -12.05 -10.33 -8.56
C GLU A 187 -11.07 -9.76 -7.52
N LEU A 188 -9.89 -9.35 -7.99
CA LEU A 188 -8.92 -8.62 -7.17
C LEU A 188 -9.58 -7.36 -6.62
N LYS A 189 -9.63 -7.22 -5.30
CA LYS A 189 -10.21 -6.05 -4.64
C LYS A 189 -9.12 -5.03 -4.30
N GLN A 190 -9.43 -3.77 -4.57
CA GLN A 190 -8.57 -2.65 -4.23
C GLN A 190 -8.68 -2.31 -2.74
N ILE A 191 -7.53 -2.19 -2.08
CA ILE A 191 -7.44 -1.49 -0.80
C ILE A 191 -7.33 0.00 -1.12
N SER A 192 -8.15 0.83 -0.46
CA SER A 192 -8.04 2.29 -0.58
C SER A 192 -6.65 2.75 -0.16
N HIS A 193 -6.04 3.66 -0.93
CA HIS A 193 -4.75 4.29 -0.58
C HIS A 193 -4.83 5.12 0.70
N LEU A 194 -6.05 5.45 1.14
CA LEU A 194 -6.34 6.15 2.40
C LEU A 194 -6.49 5.22 3.60
N HIS A 195 -6.34 3.90 3.39
CA HIS A 195 -6.42 2.90 4.45
C HIS A 195 -5.09 2.83 5.23
N PRO A 196 -5.10 2.81 6.57
CA PRO A 196 -3.87 2.76 7.38
C PRO A 196 -2.96 1.59 7.06
N TYR A 197 -3.51 0.44 6.65
CA TYR A 197 -2.70 -0.74 6.31
C TYR A 197 -2.38 -0.88 4.82
N TYR A 198 -2.72 0.12 3.99
CA TYR A 198 -2.38 0.12 2.57
C TYR A 198 -0.87 -0.03 2.33
N THR A 199 -0.04 0.77 3.02
CA THR A 199 1.42 0.70 2.87
C THR A 199 2.06 -0.48 3.62
N PRO A 200 1.71 -0.80 4.88
CA PRO A 200 2.31 -1.93 5.61
C PRO A 200 2.03 -3.31 5.01
N LEU A 201 0.87 -3.52 4.38
CA LEU A 201 0.55 -4.79 3.72
C LEU A 201 1.38 -5.02 2.44
N HIS A 202 1.80 -3.94 1.78
CA HIS A 202 2.62 -4.02 0.56
C HIS A 202 4.12 -3.95 0.86
N TYR A 203 4.56 -3.04 1.74
CA TYR A 203 5.96 -2.84 2.11
C TYR A 203 6.32 -3.52 3.43
N THR A 204 6.17 -4.85 3.49
CA THR A 204 6.38 -5.63 4.71
C THR A 204 7.80 -5.56 5.25
N ILE A 205 8.81 -5.31 4.41
CA ILE A 205 10.20 -5.09 4.85
C ILE A 205 10.38 -3.69 5.46
N ILE A 206 9.67 -2.67 4.97
CA ILE A 206 9.72 -1.31 5.54
C ILE A 206 8.95 -1.24 6.86
N PHE A 207 7.83 -1.98 6.96
CA PHE A 207 6.95 -2.02 8.13
C PHE A 207 6.86 -3.45 8.70
N PRO A 208 7.96 -4.02 9.21
CA PRO A 208 7.99 -5.41 9.66
C PRO A 208 7.01 -5.67 10.81
N THR A 209 6.73 -4.66 11.65
CA THR A 209 5.80 -4.77 12.78
C THR A 209 4.40 -4.22 12.47
N GLY A 210 4.12 -3.89 11.20
CA GLY A 210 2.80 -3.50 10.73
C GLY A 210 2.32 -2.12 11.20
N GLU A 211 3.21 -1.19 11.54
CA GLU A 211 2.81 0.14 11.96
C GLU A 211 1.94 0.85 10.91
N PRO A 212 0.83 1.49 11.30
CA PRO A 212 -0.05 2.18 10.35
C PRO A 212 0.67 3.21 9.49
N GLY A 213 0.35 3.19 8.20
CA GLY A 213 0.67 4.21 7.21
C GLY A 213 -0.22 5.45 7.35
N TYR A 214 -0.33 6.20 6.25
CA TYR A 214 -1.25 7.34 6.20
C TYR A 214 -2.71 6.89 6.22
N TYR A 215 -3.56 7.67 6.87
CA TYR A 215 -5.02 7.59 6.77
C TYR A 215 -5.66 8.95 7.10
N ILE A 216 -6.89 9.17 6.64
CA ILE A 216 -7.54 10.50 6.65
C ILE A 216 -7.82 11.11 8.02
N ASN A 217 -7.76 10.35 9.12
CA ASN A 217 -8.19 10.79 10.44
C ASN A 217 -7.03 11.04 11.42
N ILE A 218 -5.80 11.19 10.91
CA ILE A 218 -4.66 11.60 11.73
C ILE A 218 -4.85 13.06 12.16
N LEU A 219 -4.96 13.30 13.46
CA LEU A 219 -5.16 14.65 14.02
C LEU A 219 -3.86 15.46 13.99
N ALA A 220 -3.97 16.71 13.55
CA ALA A 220 -2.90 17.70 13.68
C ALA A 220 -2.89 18.30 15.09
N ARG A 221 -1.71 18.70 15.55
CA ARG A 221 -1.52 19.39 16.84
C ARG A 221 -1.53 20.91 16.66
N HIS A 222 -1.75 21.63 17.76
CA HIS A 222 -1.44 23.05 17.80
C HIS A 222 0.08 23.24 17.79
N GLY A 223 0.55 24.20 16.98
CA GLY A 223 1.94 24.63 17.00
C GLY A 223 2.30 25.36 18.31
N PRO A 224 3.59 25.68 18.52
CA PRO A 224 4.06 26.33 19.75
C PRO A 224 3.40 27.68 20.07
N GLN A 225 2.84 28.37 19.06
CA GLN A 225 2.12 29.65 19.22
C GLN A 225 0.60 29.46 19.18
N GLY A 226 0.11 28.23 19.35
CA GLY A 226 -1.33 27.89 19.28
C GLY A 226 -1.89 27.80 17.86
N GLN A 227 -1.08 28.04 16.83
CA GLN A 227 -1.53 28.02 15.44
C GLN A 227 -1.88 26.61 14.96
N GLN A 228 -2.95 26.50 14.17
CA GLN A 228 -3.35 25.25 13.52
C GLN A 228 -3.94 25.58 12.15
N ARG A 229 -3.32 25.07 11.08
CA ARG A 229 -3.77 25.30 9.70
C ARG A 229 -4.97 24.44 9.34
N THR A 230 -4.96 23.19 9.79
CA THR A 230 -6.02 22.19 9.59
C THR A 230 -6.13 21.32 10.85
N ASN A 231 -7.31 20.77 11.11
CA ASN A 231 -7.53 19.83 12.21
C ASN A 231 -6.91 18.44 11.96
N LYS A 232 -6.66 18.10 10.69
CA LYS A 232 -6.12 16.81 10.25
C LYS A 232 -4.79 17.01 9.52
N VAL A 233 -3.91 16.01 9.64
CA VAL A 233 -2.66 15.92 8.89
C VAL A 233 -2.99 15.53 7.45
N SER A 234 -2.55 16.33 6.47
CA SER A 234 -2.69 15.96 5.06
C SER A 234 -1.69 14.88 4.67
N GLU A 235 -2.02 14.08 3.66
CA GLU A 235 -1.16 13.02 3.13
C GLU A 235 0.24 13.54 2.75
N THR A 236 0.30 14.68 2.05
CA THR A 236 1.58 15.33 1.70
C THR A 236 2.39 15.67 2.95
N SER A 237 1.74 16.15 4.02
CA SER A 237 2.42 16.49 5.27
C SER A 237 2.85 15.24 6.04
N TYR A 238 2.08 14.15 5.96
CA TYR A 238 2.44 12.85 6.53
C TYR A 238 3.73 12.32 5.90
N TYR A 239 3.79 12.24 4.56
CA TYR A 239 4.98 11.73 3.89
C TYR A 239 6.17 12.69 4.03
N ALA A 240 5.97 14.01 3.93
CA ALA A 240 7.03 14.98 4.21
C ALA A 240 7.61 14.84 5.64
N TYR A 241 6.75 14.51 6.62
CA TYR A 241 7.21 14.16 7.95
C TYR A 241 8.00 12.85 7.93
N ARG A 242 7.47 11.75 7.38
CA ARG A 242 8.10 10.41 7.39
C ARG A 242 9.43 10.34 6.65
N LEU A 243 9.61 11.12 5.58
CA LEU A 243 10.84 11.13 4.77
C LEU A 243 12.00 11.91 5.41
N GLN A 244 11.76 12.63 6.50
CA GLN A 244 12.80 13.36 7.23
C GLN A 244 13.57 12.41 8.18
N GLN A 245 14.90 12.44 8.12
CA GLN A 245 15.74 11.73 9.09
C GLN A 245 15.53 12.27 10.51
N ARG A 246 15.30 11.37 11.47
CA ARG A 246 15.20 11.68 12.91
C ARG A 246 16.15 10.81 13.71
N THR A 247 16.84 11.43 14.66
CA THR A 247 17.83 10.75 15.52
C THR A 247 17.25 9.55 16.27
N LEU A 248 15.99 9.65 16.70
CA LEU A 248 15.30 8.62 17.49
C LEU A 248 14.63 7.53 16.63
N GLU A 249 14.73 7.62 15.31
CA GLU A 249 14.22 6.64 14.35
C GLU A 249 15.36 6.09 13.47
N PHE A 250 16.61 6.20 13.95
CA PHE A 250 17.79 5.79 13.17
C PHE A 250 17.76 4.32 12.77
N ASN A 251 17.19 3.45 13.60
CA ASN A 251 17.08 2.02 13.32
C ASN A 251 15.77 1.62 12.61
N ALA A 252 14.90 2.57 12.26
CA ALA A 252 13.71 2.26 11.48
C ALA A 252 14.10 1.86 10.05
N ALA A 253 13.44 0.84 9.49
CA ALA A 253 13.83 0.27 8.20
C ALA A 253 13.68 1.26 7.02
N LEU A 254 12.74 2.20 7.12
CA LEU A 254 12.30 3.08 6.03
C LEU A 254 13.46 3.74 5.27
N LEU A 255 14.32 4.50 5.95
CA LEU A 255 15.38 5.25 5.28
C LEU A 255 16.58 4.37 4.88
N TRP A 256 16.68 3.15 5.44
CA TRP A 256 17.76 2.20 5.12
C TRP A 256 17.41 1.25 3.98
N SER A 257 16.15 1.20 3.55
CA SER A 257 15.66 0.23 2.56
C SER A 257 16.10 0.54 1.11
N GLY A 258 16.94 1.55 0.90
CA GLY A 258 17.70 1.75 -0.34
C GLY A 258 16.83 1.80 -1.59
N ARG A 259 16.91 0.77 -2.44
CA ARG A 259 16.10 0.71 -3.66
C ARG A 259 14.60 0.63 -3.34
N LEU A 260 14.20 -0.18 -2.35
CA LEU A 260 12.80 -0.31 -1.91
C LEU A 260 12.24 1.01 -1.37
N PHE A 261 13.07 1.79 -0.66
CA PHE A 261 12.70 3.14 -0.24
C PHE A 261 12.33 4.06 -1.41
N ARG A 262 13.02 3.96 -2.55
CA ARG A 262 12.69 4.75 -3.74
C ARG A 262 11.32 4.38 -4.30
N GLN A 263 10.99 3.09 -4.33
CA GLN A 263 9.66 2.64 -4.76
C GLN A 263 8.58 3.16 -3.80
N TYR A 264 8.81 3.07 -2.49
CA TYR A 264 7.91 3.63 -1.48
C TYR A 264 7.67 5.14 -1.69
N VAL A 265 8.70 5.91 -2.04
CA VAL A 265 8.56 7.35 -2.31
C VAL A 265 7.73 7.61 -3.58
N VAL A 266 7.91 6.82 -4.64
CA VAL A 266 7.13 6.93 -5.88
C VAL A 266 5.65 6.61 -5.63
N ASP A 267 5.39 5.55 -4.88
CA ASP A 267 4.04 5.15 -4.47
C ASP A 267 3.38 6.22 -3.59
N ALA A 268 4.10 6.73 -2.59
CA ALA A 268 3.64 7.85 -1.77
C ALA A 268 3.27 9.08 -2.61
N TRP A 269 4.04 9.40 -3.65
CA TRP A 269 3.72 10.49 -4.57
C TRP A 269 2.47 10.18 -5.40
N ALA A 270 2.35 8.97 -5.95
CA ALA A 270 1.18 8.55 -6.71
C ALA A 270 -0.10 8.61 -5.87
N SER A 271 -0.02 8.14 -4.62
CA SER A 271 -1.10 8.20 -3.62
C SER A 271 -1.53 9.64 -3.32
N ILE A 272 -0.56 10.55 -3.12
CA ILE A 272 -0.83 11.99 -2.95
C ILE A 272 -1.53 12.58 -4.17
N GLU A 273 -1.05 12.30 -5.38
CA GLU A 273 -1.65 12.82 -6.60
C GLU A 273 -3.07 12.28 -6.81
N GLN A 274 -3.28 10.99 -6.55
CA GLN A 274 -4.61 10.39 -6.58
C GLN A 274 -5.57 11.08 -5.59
N THR A 275 -5.13 11.38 -4.37
CA THR A 275 -5.94 12.14 -3.40
C THR A 275 -6.30 13.54 -3.91
N LYS A 276 -5.35 14.26 -4.53
CA LYS A 276 -5.58 15.59 -5.10
C LYS A 276 -6.56 15.54 -6.27
N LEU A 277 -6.36 14.62 -7.20
CA LEU A 277 -7.22 14.44 -8.38
C LEU A 277 -8.65 14.06 -7.96
N ASN A 278 -8.79 13.15 -7.01
CA ASN A 278 -10.10 12.81 -6.45
C ASN A 278 -10.79 14.01 -5.81
N TRP A 279 -10.05 14.89 -5.11
CA TRP A 279 -10.62 16.12 -4.59
C TRP A 279 -11.09 17.05 -5.72
N VAL A 280 -10.27 17.24 -6.76
CA VAL A 280 -10.61 18.08 -7.92
C VAL A 280 -11.87 17.57 -8.62
N TRP A 281 -11.95 16.25 -8.85
CA TRP A 281 -13.10 15.58 -9.45
C TRP A 281 -14.41 15.90 -8.71
N HIS A 282 -14.41 15.77 -7.37
CA HIS A 282 -15.61 15.97 -6.56
C HIS A 282 -15.90 17.44 -6.19
N ASN A 283 -14.98 18.37 -6.49
CA ASN A 283 -15.10 19.78 -6.10
C ASN A 283 -15.07 20.74 -7.30
N GLN A 284 -15.42 20.28 -8.51
CA GLN A 284 -15.48 21.10 -9.74
C GLN A 284 -16.27 22.42 -9.56
N LYS A 285 -17.39 22.38 -8.84
CA LYS A 285 -18.19 23.59 -8.53
C LYS A 285 -17.43 24.59 -7.65
N LYS A 286 -16.64 24.12 -6.69
CA LYS A 286 -15.87 24.99 -5.78
C LYS A 286 -14.69 25.65 -6.46
N ILE A 287 -14.08 24.98 -7.43
CA ILE A 287 -12.99 25.55 -8.24
C ILE A 287 -13.51 26.44 -9.39
N ARG A 288 -14.84 26.66 -9.47
CA ARG A 288 -15.50 27.43 -10.54
C ARG A 288 -15.15 26.92 -11.93
N ALA A 289 -15.06 25.59 -12.10
CA ALA A 289 -14.81 24.95 -13.40
C ALA A 289 -15.78 25.46 -14.48
N GLU A 290 -17.02 25.76 -14.11
CA GLU A 290 -18.07 26.32 -15.00
C GLU A 290 -17.65 27.63 -15.70
N VAL A 291 -16.76 28.45 -15.11
CA VAL A 291 -16.24 29.68 -15.73
C VAL A 291 -15.24 29.36 -16.85
N TYR A 292 -14.51 28.25 -16.70
CA TYR A 292 -13.55 27.78 -17.69
C TYR A 292 -14.23 26.98 -18.80
N GLN A 293 -15.43 26.43 -18.56
CA GLN A 293 -16.23 25.75 -19.59
C GLN A 293 -16.48 26.67 -20.80
N GLY A 294 -16.83 27.94 -20.58
CA GLY A 294 -17.01 28.90 -21.69
C GLY A 294 -15.74 29.20 -22.50
N VAL A 295 -14.55 28.97 -21.93
CA VAL A 295 -13.26 29.08 -22.65
C VAL A 295 -12.93 27.78 -23.38
N VAL A 296 -13.24 26.63 -22.78
CA VAL A 296 -13.12 25.30 -23.41
C VAL A 296 -14.05 25.18 -24.62
N ASP A 297 -15.31 25.61 -24.48
CA ASP A 297 -16.32 25.64 -25.55
C ASP A 297 -15.93 26.59 -26.69
N ALA A 298 -15.15 27.64 -26.39
CA ALA A 298 -14.63 28.57 -27.39
C ALA A 298 -13.33 28.08 -28.06
N ALA A 299 -12.60 27.17 -27.42
CA ALA A 299 -11.33 26.61 -27.90
C ALA A 299 -11.52 25.27 -28.66
N ALA A 300 -12.56 24.50 -28.32
CA ALA A 300 -13.04 23.39 -29.12
C ALA A 300 -13.79 23.98 -30.34
N GLY A 301 -13.20 23.90 -31.53
CA GLY A 301 -13.96 24.08 -32.78
C GLY A 301 -15.02 22.98 -32.95
N ASP A 302 -15.61 22.87 -34.16
CA ASP A 302 -16.64 21.88 -34.57
C ASP A 302 -16.23 20.38 -34.47
N GLU A 303 -15.51 19.96 -33.43
CA GLU A 303 -15.30 18.55 -33.11
C GLU A 303 -16.37 18.07 -32.12
N GLU A 304 -17.14 17.07 -32.54
CA GLU A 304 -18.24 16.48 -31.77
C GLU A 304 -17.75 15.93 -30.42
N VAL A 305 -17.97 16.70 -29.35
CA VAL A 305 -17.83 16.22 -27.98
C VAL A 305 -18.95 15.22 -27.71
N THR A 306 -18.59 13.95 -27.58
CA THR A 306 -19.56 12.88 -27.29
C THR A 306 -20.15 13.07 -25.88
N PRO A 307 -21.48 12.90 -25.66
CA PRO A 307 -22.15 13.28 -24.41
C PRO A 307 -21.78 12.46 -23.16
N GLN A 308 -20.87 11.50 -23.28
CA GLN A 308 -20.50 10.54 -22.22
C GLN A 308 -19.17 10.86 -21.54
N SER A 309 -18.42 11.89 -21.98
CA SER A 309 -17.21 12.33 -21.31
C SER A 309 -17.52 13.52 -20.38
N HIS A 310 -17.56 13.27 -19.07
CA HIS A 310 -17.51 14.38 -18.11
C HIS A 310 -16.11 15.01 -18.17
N CYS A 311 -16.00 16.20 -18.79
CA CYS A 311 -14.77 16.97 -18.80
C CYS A 311 -14.47 17.47 -17.37
N VAL A 312 -13.31 17.09 -16.82
CA VAL A 312 -12.85 17.55 -15.51
C VAL A 312 -11.76 18.58 -15.71
N ILE A 313 -12.01 19.79 -15.22
CA ILE A 313 -11.07 20.90 -15.37
C ILE A 313 -10.09 20.85 -14.22
N LEU A 314 -8.80 20.77 -14.56
CA LEU A 314 -7.71 20.86 -13.61
C LEU A 314 -7.40 22.32 -13.29
N PRO A 315 -7.19 22.71 -12.02
CA PRO A 315 -6.74 24.05 -11.67
C PRO A 315 -5.36 24.34 -12.26
N SER A 316 -5.08 25.59 -12.63
CA SER A 316 -3.76 26.03 -13.13
C SER A 316 -2.59 25.78 -12.16
N SER A 317 -2.89 25.54 -10.88
CA SER A 317 -1.91 25.17 -9.87
C SER A 317 -1.55 23.67 -9.88
N HIS A 318 -2.24 22.84 -10.67
CA HIS A 318 -2.00 21.41 -10.76
C HIS A 318 -1.00 21.11 -11.87
N THR A 319 0.00 20.27 -11.60
CA THR A 319 1.01 19.92 -12.60
C THR A 319 0.37 19.11 -13.73
N GLY A 320 0.49 19.57 -14.98
CA GLY A 320 -0.17 18.96 -16.14
C GLY A 320 -1.55 19.54 -16.48
N SER A 321 -1.88 20.72 -15.95
CA SER A 321 -3.10 21.46 -16.29
C SER A 321 -2.99 22.35 -17.55
N GLU A 322 -1.84 22.37 -18.21
CA GLU A 322 -1.56 23.15 -19.44
C GLU A 322 -1.94 22.40 -20.71
#